data_AF-A5UZU9-F1
#
_entry.id   AF-A5UZU9-F1
#
_cell.length_a   1.000
_cell.length_b   1.000
_cell.length_c   1.000
_cell.angle_alpha   90.00
_cell.angle_beta   90.00
_cell.angle_gamma   90.00
#
_symmetry.space_group_name_H-M   'P 1'
#
loop_
_entity.id
_entity.type
_entity.pdbx_description
1 polymer ?
#
loop_
_entity_poly.entity_id
_entity_poly.type
_entity_poly.pdbx_seq_one_letter_code
_entity_poly.pdbx_strand_id
1 'polypeptide(L)'
;MPGPFPGMDPYLERRDLWPDVHQRLITYSADALQPQIRPRYHARIGERLYVIPPHRSIYPDVTVTQRPLAEAPGEGRDVAVLTADAPVVIAVAPEEVREPFIEILDLTRGGRVVTVIEVLSPANKTPGEGHEAYRRKQEETLASDTHLVEIDLLRQGLPTVAIPPHYLIPYQPWHYVICISRAGRRERFEVYVRTIRQRLPRIAIPLHPPDPDAVLDVQAVLERCYEHGAYSDLIDYRLDPDVALPAEEVAWVDAHLRQQGLRP
;
A
#
# COMPACT_ATOMS: atom_id res chain seq x y z
N MET A 1 -6.73 5.26 22.56
CA MET A 1 -7.95 5.94 22.07
C MET A 1 -8.23 5.46 20.66
N PRO A 2 -9.47 5.08 20.32
CA PRO A 2 -9.82 4.76 18.94
C PRO A 2 -9.74 6.01 18.06
N GLY A 3 -9.47 5.82 16.77
CA GLY A 3 -9.43 6.92 15.80
C GLY A 3 -10.78 7.63 15.70
N PRO A 4 -10.80 8.91 15.27
CA PRO A 4 -12.02 9.71 15.25
C PRO A 4 -13.01 9.28 14.17
N PHE A 5 -12.56 8.62 13.12
CA PHE A 5 -13.41 8.21 12.00
C PHE A 5 -14.11 6.88 12.26
N PRO A 6 -15.35 6.70 11.77
CA PRO A 6 -16.07 5.42 11.90
C PRO A 6 -15.42 4.29 11.09
N GLY A 7 -14.61 4.64 10.08
CA GLY A 7 -13.96 3.76 9.13
C GLY A 7 -12.46 4.01 9.05
N MET A 8 -11.94 4.04 7.82
CA MET A 8 -10.60 4.53 7.54
C MET A 8 -10.49 6.03 7.84
N ASP A 9 -9.40 6.42 8.49
CA ASP A 9 -9.05 7.81 8.76
C ASP A 9 -8.22 8.36 7.58
N PRO A 10 -8.73 9.35 6.82
CA PRO A 10 -8.03 9.90 5.66
C PRO A 10 -6.70 10.59 6.00
N TYR A 11 -6.45 10.95 7.25
CA TYR A 11 -5.18 11.53 7.69
C TYR A 11 -4.05 10.50 7.77
N LEU A 12 -4.38 9.21 7.93
CA LEU A 12 -3.40 8.12 7.94
C LEU A 12 -2.79 7.85 6.55
N GLU A 13 -3.45 8.32 5.49
CA GLU A 13 -2.98 8.17 4.10
C GLU A 13 -1.82 9.12 3.75
N ARG A 14 -1.39 9.97 4.70
CA ARG A 14 -0.21 10.82 4.57
C ARG A 14 1.04 10.00 4.22
N ARG A 15 1.85 10.49 3.28
CA ARG A 15 3.02 9.76 2.75
C ARG A 15 4.06 9.40 3.81
N ASP A 16 4.21 10.22 4.83
CA ASP A 16 5.15 10.02 5.95
C ASP A 16 4.61 9.08 7.04
N LEU A 17 3.28 8.92 7.15
CA LEU A 17 2.64 8.04 8.13
C LEU A 17 2.32 6.66 7.56
N TRP A 18 1.90 6.60 6.29
CA TRP A 18 1.41 5.38 5.67
C TRP A 18 2.38 4.18 5.76
N PRO A 19 3.72 4.32 5.59
CA PRO A 19 4.63 3.18 5.71
C PRO A 19 4.53 2.47 7.08
N ASP A 20 4.42 3.21 8.18
CA ASP A 20 4.26 2.62 9.52
C ASP A 20 2.85 2.02 9.70
N VAL A 21 1.80 2.72 9.22
CA VAL A 21 0.41 2.22 9.24
C VAL A 21 0.31 0.91 8.48
N HIS A 22 0.89 0.85 7.28
CA HIS A 22 0.90 -0.31 6.39
C HIS A 22 1.57 -1.52 7.04
N GLN A 23 2.76 -1.35 7.60
CA GLN A 23 3.48 -2.43 8.28
C GLN A 23 2.70 -2.95 9.50
N ARG A 24 2.09 -2.06 10.28
CA ARG A 24 1.26 -2.43 11.44
C ARG A 24 -0.03 -3.13 11.03
N LEU A 25 -0.69 -2.69 9.96
CA LEU A 25 -1.88 -3.34 9.41
C LEU A 25 -1.59 -4.80 9.07
N ILE A 26 -0.44 -5.07 8.43
CA ILE A 26 -0.01 -6.42 8.07
C ILE A 26 0.30 -7.24 9.33
N THR A 27 1.07 -6.68 10.26
CA THR A 27 1.46 -7.35 11.50
C THR A 27 0.22 -7.75 12.32
N TYR A 28 -0.66 -6.79 12.58
CA TYR A 28 -1.85 -7.04 13.40
C TYR A 28 -2.92 -7.87 12.66
N SER A 29 -2.94 -7.87 11.33
CA SER A 29 -3.77 -8.81 10.57
C SER A 29 -3.26 -10.24 10.72
N ALA A 30 -1.95 -10.47 10.62
CA ALA A 30 -1.36 -11.80 10.85
C ALA A 30 -1.64 -12.30 12.27
N ASP A 31 -1.46 -11.45 13.28
CA ASP A 31 -1.78 -11.74 14.68
C ASP A 31 -3.26 -12.08 14.90
N ALA A 32 -4.18 -11.35 14.25
CA ALA A 32 -5.61 -11.57 14.39
C ALA A 32 -6.06 -12.90 13.74
N LEU A 33 -5.39 -13.31 12.66
CA LEU A 33 -5.70 -14.54 11.94
C LEU A 33 -5.10 -15.77 12.60
N GLN A 34 -3.89 -15.66 13.16
CA GLN A 34 -3.13 -16.84 13.61
C GLN A 34 -3.86 -17.73 14.63
N PRO A 35 -4.59 -17.20 15.64
CA PRO A 35 -5.38 -18.03 16.56
C PRO A 35 -6.51 -18.80 15.89
N GLN A 36 -7.09 -18.28 14.80
CA GLN A 36 -8.23 -18.88 14.11
C GLN A 36 -7.83 -20.06 13.21
N ILE A 37 -6.61 -20.02 12.68
CA ILE A 37 -6.17 -20.95 11.62
C ILE A 37 -5.22 -22.05 12.15
N ARG A 38 -4.86 -22.00 13.42
CA ARG A 38 -4.06 -23.04 14.10
C ARG A 38 -4.85 -24.33 14.31
N PRO A 39 -4.17 -25.49 14.42
CA PRO A 39 -2.72 -25.67 14.27
C PRO A 39 -2.28 -25.90 12.82
N ARG A 40 -3.23 -26.09 11.89
CA ARG A 40 -2.94 -26.52 10.52
C ARG A 40 -2.25 -25.45 9.69
N TYR A 41 -2.63 -24.19 9.88
CA TYR A 41 -2.11 -23.10 9.07
C TYR A 41 -1.22 -22.15 9.87
N HIS A 42 -0.31 -21.51 9.16
CA HIS A 42 0.55 -20.46 9.69
C HIS A 42 0.42 -19.18 8.85
N ALA A 43 0.13 -18.06 9.49
CA ALA A 43 0.15 -16.74 8.88
C ALA A 43 1.58 -16.20 8.96
N ARG A 44 2.30 -16.25 7.84
CA ARG A 44 3.67 -15.76 7.70
C ARG A 44 3.67 -14.37 7.09
N ILE A 45 4.43 -13.45 7.66
CA ILE A 45 4.74 -12.16 7.03
C ILE A 45 5.96 -12.36 6.14
N GLY A 46 5.81 -12.14 4.83
CA GLY A 46 6.90 -12.11 3.86
C GLY A 46 7.31 -10.68 3.53
N GLU A 47 8.46 -10.49 2.89
CA GLU A 47 8.93 -9.20 2.38
C GLU A 47 9.29 -9.31 0.89
N ARG A 48 8.99 -8.25 0.11
CA ARG A 48 9.46 -8.09 -1.27
C ARG A 48 10.44 -6.93 -1.34
N LEU A 49 11.55 -7.14 -2.03
CA LEU A 49 12.55 -6.11 -2.32
C LEU A 49 12.45 -5.72 -3.80
N TYR A 50 12.30 -4.44 -4.06
CA TYR A 50 12.51 -3.88 -5.39
C TYR A 50 13.20 -2.52 -5.27
N VAL A 51 13.95 -2.17 -6.31
CA VAL A 51 14.63 -0.88 -6.41
C VAL A 51 13.67 0.10 -7.04
N ILE A 52 13.59 1.32 -6.52
CA ILE A 52 12.98 2.46 -7.20
C ILE A 52 13.98 3.62 -7.30
N PRO A 53 13.87 4.49 -8.32
CA PRO A 53 14.52 5.79 -8.29
C PRO A 53 14.00 6.55 -7.05
N PRO A 54 14.87 7.16 -6.24
CA PRO A 54 14.43 7.79 -5.01
C PRO A 54 13.41 8.88 -5.32
N HIS A 55 12.33 8.87 -4.56
CA HIS A 55 11.37 9.94 -4.61
C HIS A 55 12.04 11.23 -4.10
N ARG A 56 11.81 12.36 -4.79
CA ARG A 56 12.23 13.70 -4.33
C ARG A 56 11.52 14.03 -3.01
N SER A 57 12.05 13.52 -1.91
CA SER A 57 12.02 14.18 -0.62
C SER A 57 13.38 14.85 -0.50
N ILE A 58 13.38 16.18 -0.43
CA ILE A 58 14.59 16.98 -0.32
C ILE A 58 15.28 16.62 1.00
N TYR A 59 16.22 15.68 0.96
CA TYR A 59 17.31 15.54 1.92
C TYR A 59 18.58 15.20 1.14
N PRO A 60 19.66 15.98 1.30
CA PRO A 60 20.81 15.89 0.42
C PRO A 60 21.80 14.87 0.94
N ASP A 61 22.09 13.86 0.14
CA ASP A 61 23.47 13.32 0.04
C ASP A 61 23.88 13.37 -1.43
N VAL A 62 23.75 14.57 -2.03
CA VAL A 62 24.30 14.84 -3.36
C VAL A 62 25.81 14.97 -3.21
N THR A 63 26.55 13.93 -3.59
CA THR A 63 27.99 14.06 -3.80
C THR A 63 28.21 14.67 -5.19
N VAL A 64 28.42 15.99 -5.25
CA VAL A 64 28.86 16.67 -6.48
C VAL A 64 30.35 16.45 -6.66
N THR A 65 30.74 15.45 -7.45
CA THR A 65 32.12 15.37 -7.95
C THR A 65 32.23 16.10 -9.27
N GLN A 66 32.84 17.28 -9.28
CA GLN A 66 33.41 17.85 -10.50
C GLN A 66 34.61 17.00 -10.89
N ARG A 67 34.53 16.30 -12.02
CA ARG A 67 35.72 15.73 -12.67
C ARG A 67 36.23 16.78 -13.66
N PRO A 68 37.41 17.39 -13.44
CA PRO A 68 38.08 18.09 -14.51
C PRO A 68 38.39 17.05 -15.60
N LEU A 69 37.92 17.29 -16.82
CA LEU A 69 38.35 16.50 -17.96
C LEU A 69 39.87 16.68 -18.07
N ALA A 70 40.64 15.59 -17.96
CA ALA A 70 42.08 15.66 -18.12
C ALA A 70 42.38 16.16 -19.55
N GLU A 71 43.03 17.32 -19.66
CA GLU A 71 43.55 17.82 -20.92
C GLU A 71 44.63 16.85 -21.43
N ALA A 72 44.38 16.24 -22.58
CA ALA A 72 45.42 15.53 -23.31
C ALA A 72 46.35 16.54 -24.01
N PRO A 73 47.68 16.40 -23.95
CA PRO A 73 48.59 17.27 -24.70
C PRO A 73 48.39 17.03 -26.20
N GLY A 74 48.07 18.10 -26.93
CA GLY A 74 47.66 18.03 -28.32
C GLY A 74 48.79 17.79 -29.32
N GLU A 75 48.40 17.27 -30.49
CA GLU A 75 49.04 17.59 -31.76
C GLU A 75 47.95 17.84 -32.84
N GLY A 76 47.91 19.08 -33.31
CA GLY A 76 47.54 19.49 -34.68
C GLY A 76 46.23 19.00 -35.29
N ARG A 77 45.20 19.84 -35.27
CA ARG A 77 44.45 20.31 -36.47
C ARG A 77 43.29 21.21 -36.04
N ASP A 78 43.20 22.36 -36.70
CA ASP A 78 42.13 23.33 -36.57
C ASP A 78 40.84 22.76 -37.18
N VAL A 79 40.03 22.12 -36.34
CA VAL A 79 38.63 21.81 -36.62
C VAL A 79 37.88 22.40 -35.45
N ALA A 80 36.97 23.35 -35.71
CA ALA A 80 36.05 23.85 -34.70
C ALA A 80 35.09 22.71 -34.31
N VAL A 81 35.53 21.84 -33.41
CA VAL A 81 34.71 20.82 -32.79
C VAL A 81 33.80 21.55 -31.82
N LEU A 82 32.49 21.48 -32.04
CA LEU A 82 31.52 21.96 -31.05
C LEU A 82 31.77 21.19 -29.75
N THR A 83 32.36 21.85 -28.75
CA THR A 83 32.58 21.26 -27.44
C THR A 83 31.28 21.31 -26.66
N ALA A 84 30.79 20.15 -26.21
CA ALA A 84 29.63 20.09 -25.33
C ALA A 84 29.95 20.79 -24.01
N ASP A 85 28.99 21.53 -23.47
CA ASP A 85 29.12 22.11 -22.13
C ASP A 85 29.32 21.00 -21.08
N ALA A 86 30.12 21.31 -20.05
CA ALA A 86 30.40 20.36 -18.98
C ALA A 86 29.09 19.94 -18.28
N PRO A 87 28.72 18.65 -18.29
CA PRO A 87 27.48 18.22 -17.67
C PRO A 87 27.59 18.29 -16.14
N VAL A 88 26.49 18.65 -15.48
CA VAL A 88 26.33 18.41 -14.04
C VAL A 88 25.91 16.95 -13.88
N VAL A 89 26.84 16.11 -13.40
CA VAL A 89 26.55 14.70 -13.10
C VAL A 89 25.98 14.60 -11.69
N ILE A 90 24.70 14.24 -11.59
CA ILE A 90 24.03 13.97 -10.30
C ILE A 90 23.94 12.46 -10.15
N ALA A 91 24.71 11.90 -9.20
CA ALA A 91 24.57 10.52 -8.79
C ALA A 91 23.42 10.42 -7.78
N VAL A 92 22.45 9.57 -8.10
CA VAL A 92 21.26 9.35 -7.28
C VAL A 92 21.27 7.88 -6.87
N ALA A 93 21.41 7.60 -5.57
CA ALA A 93 21.41 6.23 -5.07
C ALA A 93 20.01 5.62 -5.22
N PRO A 94 19.87 4.39 -5.74
CA PRO A 94 18.59 3.70 -5.76
C PRO A 94 18.05 3.49 -4.34
N GLU A 95 16.74 3.64 -4.15
CA GLU A 95 16.07 3.35 -2.89
C GLU A 95 15.50 1.92 -2.95
N GLU A 96 15.96 1.04 -2.05
CA GLU A 96 15.39 -0.29 -1.88
C GLU A 96 14.09 -0.19 -1.07
N VAL A 97 12.96 -0.52 -1.68
CA VAL A 97 11.67 -0.55 -1.00
C VAL A 97 11.32 -1.96 -0.59
N ARG A 98 10.97 -2.12 0.69
CA ARG A 98 10.46 -3.36 1.27
C ARG A 98 8.95 -3.28 1.39
N GLU A 99 8.26 -4.17 0.71
CA GLU A 99 6.80 -4.31 0.84
C GLU A 99 6.44 -5.62 1.54
N PRO A 100 6.00 -5.56 2.80
CA PRO A 100 5.52 -6.74 3.49
C PRO A 100 4.16 -7.19 2.95
N PHE A 101 3.87 -8.48 3.08
CA PHE A 101 2.58 -9.10 2.75
C PHE A 101 2.37 -10.34 3.63
N ILE A 102 1.15 -10.90 3.65
CA ILE A 102 0.85 -12.11 4.45
C ILE A 102 0.64 -13.31 3.54
N GLU A 103 1.24 -14.43 3.90
CA GLU A 103 0.96 -15.74 3.33
C GLU A 103 0.38 -16.66 4.39
N ILE A 104 -0.73 -17.31 4.06
CA ILE A 104 -1.26 -18.41 4.86
C ILE A 104 -0.73 -19.72 4.29
N LEU A 105 0.09 -20.40 5.08
CA LEU A 105 0.73 -21.66 4.71
C LEU A 105 -0.04 -22.83 5.32
N ASP A 106 -0.30 -23.88 4.54
CA ASP A 106 -0.78 -25.17 5.06
C ASP A 106 0.41 -26.03 5.50
N LEU A 107 0.61 -26.14 6.83
CA LEU A 107 1.72 -26.89 7.42
C LEU A 107 1.58 -28.40 7.21
N THR A 108 0.36 -28.91 7.03
CA THR A 108 0.11 -30.34 6.77
C THR A 108 0.46 -30.75 5.34
N ARG A 109 0.63 -29.78 4.45
CA ARG A 109 0.98 -29.97 3.03
C ARG A 109 2.34 -29.39 2.68
N GLY A 110 3.31 -29.53 3.59
CA GLY A 110 4.69 -29.10 3.36
C GLY A 110 4.88 -27.59 3.26
N GLY A 111 3.98 -26.78 3.86
CA GLY A 111 4.08 -25.33 3.84
C GLY A 111 3.62 -24.66 2.54
N ARG A 112 2.73 -25.32 1.77
CA ARG A 112 2.14 -24.74 0.56
C ARG A 112 1.35 -23.47 0.90
N VAL A 113 1.55 -22.41 0.14
CA VAL A 113 0.76 -21.17 0.25
C VAL A 113 -0.67 -21.45 -0.23
N VAL A 114 -1.63 -21.09 0.61
CA VAL A 114 -3.08 -21.23 0.35
C VAL A 114 -3.68 -19.87 0.03
N THR A 115 -3.33 -18.84 0.79
CA THR A 115 -3.88 -17.49 0.62
C THR A 115 -2.77 -16.45 0.75
N VAL A 116 -2.76 -15.49 -0.16
CA VAL A 116 -1.94 -14.28 -0.10
C VAL A 116 -2.84 -13.11 0.25
N ILE A 117 -2.44 -12.30 1.24
CA ILE A 117 -3.10 -11.06 1.62
C ILE A 117 -2.15 -9.90 1.37
N GLU A 118 -2.56 -8.99 0.49
CA GLU A 118 -1.86 -7.76 0.13
C GLU A 118 -2.58 -6.58 0.75
N VAL A 119 -1.86 -5.72 1.48
CA VAL A 119 -2.32 -4.37 1.80
C VAL A 119 -1.62 -3.44 0.81
N LEU A 120 -2.38 -2.66 0.03
CA LEU A 120 -1.77 -1.86 -1.03
C LEU A 120 -0.95 -0.69 -0.46
N SER A 121 0.18 -0.41 -1.10
CA SER A 121 1.02 0.77 -0.86
C SER A 121 0.83 1.82 -1.97
N PRO A 122 1.27 3.08 -1.76
CA PRO A 122 1.28 4.10 -2.81
C PRO A 122 2.12 3.70 -4.03
N ALA A 123 3.19 2.92 -3.83
CA ALA A 123 4.02 2.42 -4.92
C ALA A 123 3.27 1.40 -5.79
N ASN A 124 2.36 0.61 -5.22
CA ASN A 124 1.49 -0.26 -6.00
C ASN A 124 0.47 0.53 -6.84
N LYS A 125 0.18 1.78 -6.49
CA LYS A 125 -0.85 2.61 -7.16
C LYS A 125 -0.26 3.72 -8.05
N THR A 126 1.06 3.82 -8.16
CA THR A 126 1.73 4.87 -8.92
C THR A 126 2.49 4.25 -10.09
N PRO A 127 2.29 4.69 -11.35
CA PRO A 127 3.04 4.18 -12.49
C PRO A 127 4.56 4.18 -12.24
N GLY A 128 5.21 3.05 -12.50
CA GLY A 128 6.64 2.84 -12.26
C GLY A 128 6.95 1.40 -11.87
N GLU A 129 8.21 1.14 -11.52
CA GLU A 129 8.73 -0.21 -11.25
C GLU A 129 7.97 -0.93 -10.14
N GLY A 130 7.58 -0.24 -9.07
CA GLY A 130 6.78 -0.81 -7.98
C GLY A 130 5.39 -1.28 -8.43
N HIS A 131 4.69 -0.49 -9.25
CA HIS A 131 3.39 -0.88 -9.81
C HIS A 131 3.52 -2.06 -10.79
N GLU A 132 4.53 -2.06 -11.65
CA GLU A 132 4.80 -3.15 -12.60
C GLU A 132 5.16 -4.45 -11.87
N ALA A 133 5.98 -4.36 -10.82
CA ALA A 133 6.33 -5.50 -9.98
C ALA A 133 5.11 -6.08 -9.25
N TYR A 134 4.28 -5.21 -8.67
CA TYR A 134 3.00 -5.62 -8.07
C TYR A 134 2.08 -6.29 -9.09
N ARG A 135 1.97 -5.71 -10.29
CA ARG A 135 1.11 -6.24 -11.35
C ARG A 135 1.49 -7.65 -11.78
N ARG A 136 2.78 -7.86 -12.08
CA ARG A 136 3.31 -9.18 -12.41
C ARG A 136 3.04 -10.19 -11.30
N LYS A 137 3.23 -9.81 -10.03
CA LYS A 137 3.00 -10.72 -8.91
C LYS A 137 1.51 -11.05 -8.70
N GLN A 138 0.63 -10.08 -8.91
CA GLN A 138 -0.81 -10.30 -8.90
C GLN A 138 -1.19 -11.32 -9.98
N GLU A 139 -0.69 -11.15 -11.21
CA GLU A 139 -0.94 -12.07 -12.33
C GLU A 139 -0.44 -13.49 -12.03
N GLU A 140 0.78 -13.64 -11.50
CA GLU A 140 1.33 -14.92 -11.04
C GLU A 140 0.43 -15.59 -9.99
N THR A 141 -0.06 -14.81 -9.01
CA THR A 141 -0.90 -15.31 -7.93
C THR A 141 -2.26 -15.74 -8.47
N LEU A 142 -2.87 -14.96 -9.36
CA LEU A 142 -4.13 -15.27 -10.02
C LEU A 142 -4.03 -16.50 -10.94
N ALA A 143 -2.87 -16.72 -11.57
CA ALA A 143 -2.60 -17.90 -12.38
C ALA A 143 -2.33 -19.17 -11.55
N SER A 144 -2.13 -19.04 -10.24
CA SER A 144 -1.87 -20.16 -9.33
C SER A 144 -3.14 -20.69 -8.64
N ASP A 145 -3.00 -21.76 -7.86
CA ASP A 145 -4.05 -22.28 -6.95
C ASP A 145 -4.12 -21.52 -5.61
N THR A 146 -3.58 -20.30 -5.53
CA THR A 146 -3.52 -19.50 -4.31
C THR A 146 -4.65 -18.48 -4.29
N HIS A 147 -5.40 -18.37 -3.19
CA HIS A 147 -6.37 -17.29 -3.04
C HIS A 147 -5.64 -15.95 -2.91
N LEU A 148 -6.22 -14.89 -3.46
CA LEU A 148 -5.68 -13.53 -3.38
C LEU A 148 -6.70 -12.64 -2.67
N VAL A 149 -6.27 -11.98 -1.60
CA VAL A 149 -7.02 -10.95 -0.86
C VAL A 149 -6.24 -9.64 -0.98
N GLU A 150 -6.86 -8.59 -1.48
CA GLU A 150 -6.24 -7.28 -1.65
C GLU A 150 -7.04 -6.24 -0.87
N ILE A 151 -6.36 -5.49 -0.02
CA ILE A 151 -6.92 -4.48 0.87
C ILE A 151 -6.39 -3.12 0.42
N ASP A 152 -7.22 -2.35 -0.28
CA ASP A 152 -6.90 -1.00 -0.74
C ASP A 152 -7.60 0.04 0.12
N LEU A 153 -6.84 0.61 1.07
CA LEU A 153 -7.28 1.68 1.97
C LEU A 153 -6.69 3.05 1.56
N LEU A 154 -6.25 3.18 0.31
CA LEU A 154 -5.70 4.42 -0.23
C LEU A 154 -6.65 5.03 -1.25
N ARG A 155 -6.90 6.32 -1.16
CA ARG A 155 -7.76 7.04 -2.10
C ARG A 155 -7.04 7.50 -3.35
N GLN A 156 -5.77 7.84 -3.20
CA GLN A 156 -4.94 8.34 -4.30
C GLN A 156 -4.31 7.19 -5.10
N GLY A 157 -4.02 7.48 -6.37
CA GLY A 157 -3.38 6.56 -7.30
C GLY A 157 -4.36 5.69 -8.09
N LEU A 158 -3.78 4.80 -8.90
CA LEU A 158 -4.52 3.92 -9.80
C LEU A 158 -5.32 2.85 -9.02
N PRO A 159 -6.57 2.55 -9.40
CA PRO A 159 -7.28 1.37 -8.89
C PRO A 159 -6.54 0.09 -9.33
N THR A 160 -5.91 -0.60 -8.38
CA THR A 160 -4.93 -1.68 -8.67
C THR A 160 -5.36 -3.07 -8.18
N VAL A 161 -6.51 -3.20 -7.52
CA VAL A 161 -7.06 -4.51 -7.18
C VAL A 161 -7.42 -5.35 -8.42
N ALA A 162 -7.54 -6.67 -8.26
CA ALA A 162 -7.70 -7.62 -9.36
C ALA A 162 -9.03 -7.49 -10.13
N ILE A 163 -10.09 -7.01 -9.47
CA ILE A 163 -11.35 -6.75 -10.17
C ILE A 163 -11.16 -5.55 -11.13
N PRO A 164 -11.55 -5.68 -12.42
CA PRO A 164 -11.44 -4.57 -13.35
C PRO A 164 -12.24 -3.34 -12.90
N PRO A 165 -11.69 -2.11 -12.98
CA PRO A 165 -12.31 -0.93 -12.36
C PRO A 165 -13.72 -0.60 -12.87
N HIS A 166 -14.05 -0.93 -14.12
CA HIS A 166 -15.36 -0.66 -14.70
C HIS A 166 -16.50 -1.44 -14.01
N TYR A 167 -16.20 -2.59 -13.39
CA TYR A 167 -17.19 -3.32 -12.59
C TYR A 167 -17.51 -2.64 -11.25
N LEU A 168 -16.66 -1.70 -10.80
CA LEU A 168 -16.89 -0.94 -9.56
C LEU A 168 -17.70 0.34 -9.77
N ILE A 169 -17.94 0.77 -11.03
CA ILE A 169 -18.68 1.99 -11.36
C ILE A 169 -20.11 1.98 -10.78
N PRO A 170 -20.91 0.90 -10.89
CA PRO A 170 -22.27 0.89 -10.36
C PRO A 170 -22.37 1.01 -8.83
N TYR A 171 -21.25 0.84 -8.11
CA TYR A 171 -21.20 0.83 -6.65
C TYR A 171 -20.65 2.14 -6.06
N GLN A 172 -20.50 3.19 -6.89
CA GLN A 172 -20.08 4.51 -6.43
C GLN A 172 -21.19 5.21 -5.58
N PRO A 173 -20.81 6.09 -4.64
CA PRO A 173 -19.44 6.45 -4.28
C PRO A 173 -18.77 5.41 -3.38
N TRP A 174 -17.46 5.23 -3.58
CA TRP A 174 -16.60 4.45 -2.70
C TRP A 174 -15.19 5.06 -2.69
N HIS A 175 -14.49 4.92 -1.56
CA HIS A 175 -13.14 5.47 -1.35
C HIS A 175 -12.10 4.39 -1.11
N TYR A 176 -12.55 3.25 -0.55
CA TYR A 176 -11.72 2.11 -0.21
C TYR A 176 -12.35 0.84 -0.75
N VAL A 177 -11.52 -0.11 -1.14
CA VAL A 177 -11.98 -1.37 -1.73
C VAL A 177 -11.16 -2.54 -1.21
N ILE A 178 -11.85 -3.61 -0.84
CA ILE A 178 -11.23 -4.91 -0.57
C ILE A 178 -11.73 -5.88 -1.63
N CYS A 179 -10.82 -6.60 -2.27
CA CYS A 179 -11.09 -7.53 -3.34
C CYS A 179 -10.56 -8.92 -2.98
N ILE A 180 -11.39 -9.95 -3.13
CA ILE A 180 -11.00 -11.34 -2.89
C ILE A 180 -11.24 -12.15 -4.16
N SER A 181 -10.17 -12.76 -4.66
CA SER A 181 -10.19 -13.73 -5.76
C SER A 181 -9.87 -15.11 -5.21
N ARG A 182 -10.86 -16.01 -5.23
CA ARG A 182 -10.64 -17.39 -4.75
C ARG A 182 -9.99 -18.25 -5.83
N ALA A 183 -9.00 -19.05 -5.42
CA ALA A 183 -8.45 -20.12 -6.25
C ALA A 183 -9.57 -21.03 -6.79
N GLY A 184 -9.45 -21.41 -8.07
CA GLY A 184 -10.45 -22.21 -8.78
C GLY A 184 -11.74 -21.48 -9.18
N ARG A 185 -11.91 -20.18 -8.85
CA ARG A 185 -13.09 -19.36 -9.21
C ARG A 185 -12.70 -17.96 -9.71
N ARG A 186 -11.78 -17.88 -10.68
CA ARG A 186 -11.19 -16.61 -11.15
C ARG A 186 -12.14 -15.63 -11.85
N GLU A 187 -13.31 -16.12 -12.28
CA GLU A 187 -14.39 -15.29 -12.85
C GLU A 187 -15.30 -14.66 -11.78
N ARG A 188 -15.02 -14.87 -10.49
CA ARG A 188 -15.82 -14.34 -9.38
C ARG A 188 -14.93 -13.62 -8.37
N PHE A 189 -15.36 -12.42 -8.01
CA PHE A 189 -14.71 -11.59 -7.01
C PHE A 189 -15.68 -11.29 -5.87
N GLU A 190 -15.21 -11.40 -4.63
CA GLU A 190 -15.92 -10.88 -3.47
C GLU A 190 -15.36 -9.50 -3.16
N VAL A 191 -16.20 -8.48 -3.23
CA VAL A 191 -15.77 -7.08 -3.16
C VAL A 191 -16.48 -6.36 -2.02
N TYR A 192 -15.70 -5.63 -1.23
CA TYR A 192 -16.21 -4.76 -0.18
C TYR A 192 -15.77 -3.32 -0.46
N VAL A 193 -16.71 -2.49 -0.91
CA VAL A 193 -16.49 -1.05 -1.10
C VAL A 193 -16.92 -0.27 0.14
N ARG A 194 -16.15 0.76 0.52
CA ARG A 194 -16.46 1.63 1.66
C ARG A 194 -16.21 3.09 1.37
N THR A 195 -17.04 3.95 1.93
CA THR A 195 -16.75 5.39 2.07
C THR A 195 -16.09 5.67 3.42
N ILE A 196 -15.53 6.87 3.60
CA ILE A 196 -14.94 7.34 4.88
C ILE A 196 -15.95 7.37 6.04
N ARG A 197 -17.25 7.40 5.71
CA ARG A 197 -18.35 7.46 6.68
C ARG A 197 -18.73 6.08 7.22
N GLN A 198 -18.18 5.01 6.66
CA GLN A 198 -18.58 3.63 6.93
C GLN A 198 -17.45 2.87 7.61
N ARG A 199 -17.82 2.06 8.60
CA ARG A 199 -16.93 1.09 9.21
C ARG A 199 -16.32 0.15 8.18
N LEU A 200 -15.01 -0.10 8.28
CA LEU A 200 -14.34 -1.11 7.48
C LEU A 200 -14.96 -2.49 7.73
N PRO A 201 -15.05 -3.34 6.70
CA PRO A 201 -15.75 -4.61 6.78
C PRO A 201 -15.01 -5.64 7.64
N ARG A 202 -15.76 -6.65 8.09
CA ARG A 202 -15.21 -7.98 8.39
C ARG A 202 -15.17 -8.75 7.09
N ILE A 203 -14.03 -9.34 6.76
CA ILE A 203 -13.82 -10.05 5.49
C ILE A 203 -13.49 -11.52 5.74
N ALA A 204 -13.91 -12.38 4.82
CA ALA A 204 -13.63 -13.80 4.87
C ALA A 204 -12.27 -14.07 4.23
N ILE A 205 -11.34 -14.66 4.99
CA ILE A 205 -10.02 -15.05 4.52
C ILE A 205 -10.09 -16.54 4.14
N PRO A 206 -10.07 -16.85 2.83
CA PRO A 206 -10.22 -18.22 2.36
C PRO A 206 -9.12 -19.14 2.87
N LEU A 207 -9.49 -20.38 3.19
CA LEU A 207 -8.58 -21.49 3.49
C LEU A 207 -8.86 -22.66 2.53
N HIS A 208 -8.12 -23.77 2.68
CA HIS A 208 -8.32 -24.93 1.81
C HIS A 208 -9.63 -25.65 2.18
N PRO A 209 -10.54 -25.92 1.23
CA PRO A 209 -11.74 -26.71 1.50
C PRO A 209 -11.40 -28.10 2.09
N PRO A 210 -12.16 -28.63 3.07
CA PRO A 210 -13.45 -28.14 3.56
C PRO A 210 -13.34 -27.16 4.75
N ASP A 211 -12.14 -26.67 5.08
CA ASP A 211 -11.98 -25.78 6.23
C ASP A 211 -12.75 -24.46 5.98
N PRO A 212 -13.47 -23.93 6.99
CA PRO A 212 -14.17 -22.67 6.86
C PRO A 212 -13.18 -21.51 6.75
N ASP A 213 -13.61 -20.43 6.11
CA ASP A 213 -12.81 -19.20 6.05
C ASP A 213 -12.54 -18.65 7.45
N ALA A 214 -11.35 -18.10 7.67
CA ALA A 214 -11.08 -17.26 8.83
C ALA A 214 -11.71 -15.88 8.65
N VAL A 215 -11.92 -15.14 9.74
CA VAL A 215 -12.53 -13.80 9.67
C VAL A 215 -11.52 -12.74 10.10
N LEU A 216 -11.25 -11.78 9.23
CA LEU A 216 -10.45 -10.60 9.54
C LEU A 216 -11.37 -9.40 9.77
N ASP A 217 -11.38 -8.85 10.98
CA ASP A 217 -12.07 -7.58 11.28
C ASP A 217 -11.13 -6.41 10.98
N VAL A 218 -11.19 -5.89 9.75
CA VAL A 218 -10.25 -4.88 9.23
C VAL A 218 -10.30 -3.60 10.05
N GLN A 219 -11.49 -3.18 10.50
CA GLN A 219 -11.61 -2.01 11.37
C GLN A 219 -10.92 -2.25 12.72
N ALA A 220 -11.10 -3.41 13.35
CA ALA A 220 -10.49 -3.67 14.65
C ALA A 220 -8.95 -3.70 14.55
N VAL A 221 -8.44 -4.19 13.42
CA VAL A 221 -7.00 -4.11 13.11
C VAL A 221 -6.55 -2.66 12.94
N LEU A 222 -7.29 -1.84 12.19
CA LEU A 222 -6.98 -0.43 12.01
C LEU A 222 -7.03 0.36 13.32
N GLU A 223 -8.04 0.13 14.16
CA GLU A 223 -8.19 0.74 15.48
C GLU A 223 -6.99 0.40 16.38
N ARG A 224 -6.53 -0.86 16.35
CA ARG A 224 -5.31 -1.29 17.04
C ARG A 224 -4.05 -0.63 16.47
N CYS A 225 -3.94 -0.47 15.14
CA CYS A 225 -2.86 0.29 14.52
C CYS A 225 -2.83 1.73 15.04
N TYR A 226 -4.00 2.38 15.05
CA TYR A 226 -4.15 3.76 15.47
C TYR A 226 -3.74 3.97 16.92
N GLU A 227 -4.24 3.12 17.81
CA GLU A 227 -3.94 3.22 19.24
C GLU A 227 -2.48 2.89 19.54
N HIS A 228 -1.94 1.79 19.01
CA HIS A 228 -0.56 1.38 19.30
C HIS A 228 0.49 2.18 18.53
N GLY A 229 0.09 2.88 17.46
CA GLY A 229 0.92 3.84 16.73
C GLY A 229 0.90 5.23 17.35
N ALA A 230 0.02 5.47 18.33
CA ALA A 230 -0.20 6.79 18.94
C ALA A 230 -0.44 7.90 17.89
N TYR A 231 -1.16 7.59 16.81
CA TYR A 231 -1.32 8.54 15.70
C TYR A 231 -2.10 9.80 16.08
N SER A 232 -2.88 9.76 17.17
CA SER A 232 -3.48 10.96 17.77
C SER A 232 -2.46 12.04 18.10
N ASP A 233 -1.22 11.65 18.39
CA ASP A 233 -0.14 12.56 18.81
C ASP A 233 0.62 13.11 17.60
N LEU A 234 0.49 12.46 16.43
CA LEU A 234 1.16 12.82 15.17
C LEU A 234 0.25 13.58 14.18
N ILE A 235 -1.06 13.48 14.36
CA ILE A 235 -2.07 14.05 13.47
C ILE A 235 -2.65 15.32 14.09
N ASP A 236 -2.48 16.45 13.40
CA ASP A 236 -3.19 17.68 13.72
C ASP A 236 -4.53 17.74 12.96
N TYR A 237 -5.60 17.30 13.62
CA TYR A 237 -6.96 17.30 13.05
C TYR A 237 -7.53 18.69 12.75
N ARG A 238 -6.85 19.77 13.15
CA ARG A 238 -7.25 21.15 12.79
C ARG A 238 -6.91 21.48 11.33
N LEU A 239 -5.97 20.76 10.73
CA LEU A 239 -5.62 20.89 9.32
C LEU A 239 -6.50 19.95 8.48
N ASP A 240 -6.60 20.22 7.18
CA ASP A 240 -7.25 19.29 6.24
C ASP A 240 -6.31 18.11 5.93
N PRO A 241 -6.85 16.92 5.60
CA PRO A 241 -6.01 15.79 5.23
C PRO A 241 -5.31 16.06 3.89
N ASP A 242 -4.10 15.51 3.73
CA ASP A 242 -3.31 15.62 2.48
C ASP A 242 -4.00 14.96 1.27
N VAL A 243 -4.98 14.11 1.54
CA VAL A 243 -5.78 13.47 0.51
C VAL A 243 -6.79 14.47 -0.06
N ALA A 244 -6.77 14.66 -1.39
CA ALA A 244 -7.79 15.44 -2.07
C ALA A 244 -9.19 14.86 -1.85
N LEU A 245 -10.05 15.64 -1.19
CA LEU A 245 -11.45 15.31 -0.92
C LEU A 245 -12.38 16.21 -1.77
N PRO A 246 -13.47 15.67 -2.34
CA PRO A 246 -14.55 16.48 -2.89
C PRO A 246 -15.13 17.45 -1.84
N ALA A 247 -15.68 18.59 -2.27
CA ALA A 247 -16.18 19.63 -1.37
C ALA A 247 -17.22 19.12 -0.35
N GLU A 248 -18.10 18.19 -0.75
CA GLU A 248 -19.07 17.58 0.16
C GLU A 248 -18.39 16.76 1.27
N GLU A 249 -17.30 16.08 0.96
CA GLU A 249 -16.55 15.29 1.93
C GLU A 249 -15.72 16.17 2.86
N VAL A 250 -15.10 17.24 2.36
CA VAL A 250 -14.43 18.23 3.20
C VAL A 250 -15.40 18.79 4.24
N ALA A 251 -16.61 19.20 3.81
CA ALA A 251 -17.64 19.72 4.70
C ALA A 251 -18.07 18.67 5.75
N TRP A 252 -18.19 17.39 5.35
CA TRP A 252 -18.52 16.32 6.28
C TRP A 252 -17.40 16.05 7.29
N VAL A 253 -16.13 15.97 6.85
CA VAL A 253 -14.97 15.78 7.71
C VAL A 253 -14.88 16.90 8.75
N ASP A 254 -15.05 18.14 8.31
CA ASP A 254 -15.03 19.32 9.18
C ASP A 254 -16.13 19.26 10.26
N ALA A 255 -17.37 18.98 9.86
CA ALA A 255 -18.48 18.83 10.79
C ALA A 255 -18.29 17.66 11.77
N HIS A 256 -17.79 16.53 11.28
CA HIS A 256 -17.53 15.32 12.08
C HIS A 256 -16.44 15.57 13.13
N LEU A 257 -15.33 16.20 12.76
CA LEU A 257 -14.24 16.51 13.69
C LEU A 257 -14.63 17.59 14.71
N ARG A 258 -15.44 18.60 14.32
CA ARG A 258 -16.03 19.56 15.28
C ARG A 258 -16.92 18.87 16.31
N GLN A 259 -17.77 17.94 15.88
CA GLN A 259 -18.64 17.19 16.79
C GLN A 259 -17.83 16.40 17.84
N GLN A 260 -16.62 15.97 17.49
CA GLN A 260 -15.71 15.28 18.39
C GLN A 260 -14.79 16.22 19.20
N GLY A 261 -14.92 17.54 19.03
CA GLY A 261 -14.08 18.54 19.71
C GLY A 261 -12.64 18.60 19.21
N LEU A 262 -12.35 18.02 18.04
CA LEU A 262 -11.02 18.01 17.41
C LEU A 262 -10.79 19.22 16.49
N ARG A 263 -11.85 19.96 16.15
CA ARG A 263 -11.81 21.23 15.42
C ARG A 263 -12.62 22.30 16.17
N PRO A 264 -12.21 23.58 16.07
CA PRO A 264 -12.96 24.71 16.63
C PRO A 264 -14.29 24.94 15.91
#